data_AF-A0A840DNV3-F1
#
_entry.id   AF-A0A840DNV3-F1
#
_cell.length_a   1.000
_cell.length_b   1.000
_cell.length_c   1.000
_cell.angle_alpha   90.00
_cell.angle_beta   90.00
_cell.angle_gamma   90.00
#
_symmetry.space_group_name_H-M   'P 1'
#
loop_
_entity.id
_entity.type
_entity.pdbx_description
1 polymer ?
#
loop_
_entity_poly.entity_id
_entity_poly.type
_entity_poly.pdbx_seq_one_letter_code
_entity_poly.pdbx_strand_id
1 'polypeptide(L)'
;FDASLLAHLHSWPGYITAGLLLLLVVWSIQSEYPTTRWSIALLLLMTVQIFVGVYQARNGLPAFAVGVHMVLASLTVATLVVLIMRLKTVKTAF
;
A
#
# COMPACT_ATOMS: atom_id res chain seq x y z
N PHE A 1 26.46 -6.86 -4.13
CA PHE A 1 25.34 -6.06 -3.60
C PHE A 1 24.99 -6.59 -2.23
N ASP A 2 24.84 -5.72 -1.22
CA ASP A 2 24.36 -6.14 0.11
C ASP A 2 22.82 -6.10 0.12
N ALA A 3 22.22 -7.28 0.07
CA ALA A 3 20.76 -7.43 0.09
C ALA A 3 20.14 -6.98 1.43
N SER A 4 20.89 -7.04 2.53
CA SER A 4 20.42 -6.61 3.85
C SER A 4 20.30 -5.08 3.90
N LEU A 5 21.33 -4.37 3.44
CA LEU A 5 21.28 -2.91 3.33
C LEU A 5 20.14 -2.44 2.42
N LEU A 6 19.98 -3.08 1.25
CA LEU A 6 18.87 -2.78 0.34
C LEU A 6 17.51 -3.02 1.00
N ALA A 7 17.33 -4.11 1.74
CA ALA A 7 16.08 -4.40 2.44
C ALA A 7 15.77 -3.32 3.50
N HIS A 8 16.77 -2.85 4.24
CA HIS A 8 16.58 -1.76 5.20
C HIS A 8 16.21 -0.44 4.52
N LEU A 9 16.92 -0.04 3.48
CA LEU A 9 16.60 1.18 2.73
C LEU A 9 15.22 1.10 2.07
N HIS A 10 14.87 -0.06 1.52
CA HIS A 10 13.56 -0.30 0.91
C HIS A 10 12.43 -0.28 1.94
N SER A 11 12.70 -0.69 3.19
CA SER A 11 11.69 -0.67 4.25
C SER A 11 11.27 0.74 4.68
N TRP A 12 12.14 1.75 4.51
CA TRP A 12 11.84 3.14 4.92
C TRP A 12 10.64 3.73 4.16
N PRO A 13 10.60 3.74 2.81
CA PRO A 13 9.39 4.10 2.07
C PRO A 13 8.15 3.30 2.50
N GLY A 14 8.33 2.01 2.82
CA GLY A 14 7.25 1.15 3.30
C GLY A 14 6.62 1.65 4.60
N TYR A 15 7.44 1.97 5.61
CA TYR A 15 6.96 2.49 6.89
C TYR A 15 6.28 3.85 6.75
N ILE A 16 6.88 4.75 5.96
CA ILE A 16 6.30 6.08 5.70
C ILE A 16 4.94 5.93 5.00
N THR A 17 4.86 5.09 3.97
CA THR A 17 3.63 4.83 3.23
C THR A 17 2.55 4.23 4.12
N ALA A 18 2.89 3.27 4.99
CA ALA A 18 1.95 2.68 5.94
C ALA A 18 1.39 3.73 6.90
N GLY A 19 2.25 4.58 7.46
CA GLY A 19 1.84 5.69 8.32
C GLY A 19 0.91 6.67 7.60
N LEU A 20 1.25 7.06 6.36
CA LEU A 20 0.42 7.95 5.55
C LEU A 20 -0.94 7.32 5.19
N LEU A 21 -0.99 6.01 4.90
CA LEU A 21 -2.25 5.31 4.63
C LEU A 21 -3.14 5.21 5.87
N LEU A 22 -2.55 4.97 7.05
CA LEU A 22 -3.29 5.02 8.31
C LEU A 22 -3.91 6.40 8.54
N LEU A 23 -3.12 7.46 8.39
CA LEU A 23 -3.62 8.84 8.50
C LEU A 23 -4.71 9.14 7.47
N LEU A 24 -4.52 8.71 6.22
CA LEU A 24 -5.52 8.87 5.15
C LEU A 24 -6.83 8.16 5.49
N VAL A 25 -6.79 6.93 6.00
CA VAL A 25 -8.00 6.20 6.40
C VAL A 25 -8.71 6.90 7.56
N VAL A 26 -7.97 7.29 8.60
CA VAL A 26 -8.54 8.01 9.76
C VAL A 26 -9.19 9.31 9.30
N TRP A 27 -8.50 10.11 8.49
CA TRP A 27 -9.05 11.36 7.97
C TRP A 27 -10.27 11.10 7.06
N SER A 28 -10.21 10.10 6.19
CA SER A 28 -11.32 9.77 5.30
C SER A 28 -12.59 9.37 6.05
N ILE A 29 -12.46 8.63 7.15
CA ILE A 29 -13.58 8.27 8.03
C ILE A 29 -14.14 9.52 8.72
N GLN A 30 -13.28 10.34 9.33
CA GLN A 30 -13.70 11.55 10.05
C GLN A 30 -14.36 12.59 9.15
N SER A 31 -13.96 12.67 7.88
CA SER A 31 -14.53 13.58 6.88
C SER A 31 -15.66 12.94 6.07
N GLU A 32 -16.09 11.71 6.41
CA GLU A 32 -17.17 10.98 5.75
C GLU A 32 -17.02 10.90 4.22
N TYR A 33 -15.78 10.79 3.73
CA TYR A 33 -15.56 10.79 2.27
C TYR A 33 -16.16 9.52 1.65
N PRO A 34 -16.84 9.64 0.49
CA PRO A 34 -17.43 8.49 -0.21
C PRO A 34 -16.36 7.50 -0.72
N THR A 35 -15.10 7.92 -0.73
CA THR A 35 -13.94 7.10 -1.11
C THR A 35 -13.33 6.30 0.04
N THR A 36 -13.87 6.38 1.27
CA THR A 36 -13.32 5.69 2.45
C THR A 36 -13.08 4.20 2.23
N ARG A 37 -13.99 3.50 1.54
CA ARG A 37 -13.82 2.08 1.19
C ARG A 37 -12.54 1.80 0.38
N TRP A 38 -12.13 2.72 -0.50
CA TRP A 38 -10.93 2.57 -1.32
C TRP A 38 -9.66 2.86 -0.52
N SER A 39 -9.71 3.83 0.39
CA SER A 39 -8.63 4.08 1.34
C SER A 39 -8.39 2.88 2.27
N ILE A 40 -9.47 2.23 2.75
CA ILE A 40 -9.38 1.00 3.56
C ILE A 40 -8.79 -0.15 2.73
N ALA A 41 -9.25 -0.34 1.49
CA ALA A 41 -8.72 -1.38 0.60
C ALA A 41 -7.21 -1.21 0.36
N LEU A 42 -6.75 0.03 0.17
CA LEU A 42 -5.32 0.35 0.05
C LEU A 42 -4.54 -0.02 1.31
N LEU A 43 -5.05 0.34 2.49
CA LEU A 43 -4.40 -0.01 3.75
C LEU A 43 -4.28 -1.52 3.91
N LEU A 44 -5.35 -2.27 3.62
CA LEU A 44 -5.34 -3.74 3.69
C LEU A 44 -4.32 -4.36 2.73
N LEU A 45 -4.29 -3.92 1.46
CA LEU A 45 -3.30 -4.39 0.48
C LEU A 45 -1.88 -4.07 0.93
N MET A 46 -1.63 -2.87 1.46
CA MET A 46 -0.32 -2.48 2.00
C MET A 46 0.08 -3.33 3.20
N THR A 47 -0.85 -3.63 4.11
CA THR A 47 -0.61 -4.50 5.26
C THR A 47 -0.19 -5.90 4.81
N VAL A 48 -0.91 -6.50 3.85
CA VAL A 48 -0.52 -7.80 3.29
C VAL A 48 0.85 -7.68 2.62
N GLN A 49 1.13 -6.57 1.92
CA GLN A 49 2.43 -6.36 1.29
C GLN A 49 3.59 -6.34 2.26
N ILE A 50 3.42 -5.67 3.40
CA ILE A 50 4.42 -5.62 4.46
C ILE A 50 4.70 -7.03 4.98
N PHE A 51 3.66 -7.81 5.27
CA PHE A 51 3.85 -9.18 5.75
C PHE A 51 4.57 -10.07 4.75
N VAL A 52 4.21 -10.00 3.47
CA VAL A 52 4.88 -10.76 2.41
C VAL A 52 6.34 -10.31 2.25
N GLY A 53 6.61 -9.00 2.26
CA GLY A 53 7.97 -8.46 2.16
C GLY A 53 8.87 -8.87 3.33
N VAL A 54 8.33 -8.84 4.57
CA VAL A 54 9.04 -9.32 5.76
C VAL A 54 9.32 -10.82 5.66
N TYR A 55 8.37 -11.61 5.16
CA TYR A 55 8.56 -13.03 4.92
C TYR A 55 9.70 -13.27 3.90
N GLN A 56 9.72 -12.54 2.78
CA GLN A 56 10.79 -12.66 1.78
C GLN A 56 12.17 -12.38 2.36
N ALA A 57 12.31 -11.30 3.13
CA ALA A 57 13.59 -10.90 3.73
C ALA A 57 14.12 -11.96 4.71
N ARG A 58 13.22 -12.65 5.44
CA ARG A 58 13.58 -13.68 6.42
C ARG A 58 13.87 -15.06 5.82
N ASN A 59 13.38 -15.33 4.61
CA ASN A 59 13.45 -16.65 3.97
C ASN A 59 14.36 -16.69 2.74
N GLY A 60 15.21 -15.67 2.53
CA GLY A 60 16.14 -15.64 1.41
C GLY A 60 15.48 -15.42 0.05
N LEU A 61 14.43 -14.60 -0.02
CA LEU A 61 13.75 -14.18 -1.25
C LEU A 61 13.20 -15.35 -2.10
N PRO A 62 12.34 -16.24 -1.56
CA PRO A 62 11.80 -17.35 -2.32
C PRO A 62 10.99 -16.86 -3.53
N ALA A 63 11.31 -17.37 -4.72
CA ALA A 63 10.84 -16.83 -6.00
C ALA A 63 9.30 -16.70 -6.12
N PHE A 64 8.56 -17.67 -5.59
CA PHE A 64 7.09 -17.60 -5.60
C PHE A 64 6.56 -16.43 -4.75
N ALA A 65 7.10 -16.23 -3.55
CA ALA A 65 6.72 -15.10 -2.71
C ALA A 65 7.12 -13.76 -3.34
N VAL A 66 8.22 -13.72 -4.12
CA VAL A 66 8.58 -12.57 -4.97
C VAL A 66 7.49 -12.28 -5.98
N GLY A 67 7.05 -13.27 -6.75
CA GLY A 67 5.95 -13.10 -7.69
C GLY A 67 4.67 -12.59 -7.02
N VAL A 68 4.28 -13.17 -5.89
CA VAL A 68 3.11 -12.73 -5.10
C VAL A 68 3.24 -11.27 -4.66
N HIS A 69 4.39 -10.88 -4.11
CA HIS A 69 4.64 -9.51 -3.68
C HIS A 69 4.57 -8.52 -4.85
N MET A 70 5.11 -8.87 -6.01
CA MET A 70 5.04 -8.00 -7.19
C MET A 70 3.60 -7.82 -7.68
N VAL A 71 2.80 -8.90 -7.73
CA VAL A 71 1.36 -8.82 -8.07
C VAL A 71 0.61 -7.95 -7.07
N LEU A 72 0.83 -8.16 -5.77
CA LEU A 72 0.24 -7.33 -4.73
C LEU A 72 0.66 -5.86 -4.86
N ALA A 73 1.92 -5.57 -5.18
CA ALA A 73 2.37 -4.21 -5.44
C ALA A 73 1.61 -3.57 -6.62
N SER A 74 1.43 -4.29 -7.72
CA SER A 74 0.63 -3.82 -8.86
C SER A 74 -0.83 -3.54 -8.48
N LEU A 75 -1.45 -4.41 -7.66
CA LEU A 75 -2.81 -4.22 -7.15
C LEU A 75 -2.91 -3.01 -6.20
N THR A 76 -1.93 -2.80 -5.34
CA THR A 76 -1.85 -1.62 -4.46
C THR A 76 -1.80 -0.34 -5.30
N VAL A 77 -0.94 -0.28 -6.32
CA VAL A 77 -0.85 0.88 -7.22
C VAL A 77 -2.15 1.08 -8.01
N ALA A 78 -2.74 0.02 -8.55
CA ALA A 78 -4.02 0.11 -9.26
C ALA A 78 -5.13 0.65 -8.34
N THR A 79 -5.20 0.19 -7.10
CA THR A 79 -6.17 0.68 -6.10
C THR A 79 -5.93 2.14 -5.74
N LEU A 80 -4.67 2.58 -5.69
CA LEU A 80 -4.31 3.99 -5.47
C LEU A 80 -4.79 4.87 -6.63
N VAL A 81 -4.58 4.41 -7.87
CA VAL A 81 -5.08 5.10 -9.06
C VAL A 81 -6.61 5.20 -9.01
N VAL A 82 -7.31 4.12 -8.67
CA VAL A 82 -8.78 4.13 -8.51
C VAL A 82 -9.20 5.13 -7.44
N LEU A 83 -8.56 5.14 -6.27
CA LEU A 83 -8.85 6.11 -5.21
C LEU A 83 -8.72 7.55 -5.71
N ILE A 84 -7.59 7.88 -6.35
CA ILE A 84 -7.32 9.23 -6.88
C ILE A 84 -8.37 9.62 -7.91
N MET A 85 -8.72 8.73 -8.84
CA MET A 85 -9.72 9.02 -9.87
C MET A 85 -11.10 9.24 -9.25
N ARG A 86 -11.47 8.44 -8.24
CA ARG A 86 -12.75 8.60 -7.54
C ARG A 86 -12.82 9.92 -6.77
N LEU A 87 -11.73 10.36 -6.14
CA LEU A 87 -11.65 11.65 -5.46
C LEU A 87 -11.90 12.83 -6.42
N LYS A 88 -11.44 12.74 -7.68
CA LYS A 88 -11.67 13.78 -8.69
C LYS A 88 -13.14 13.91 -9.10
N THR A 89 -13.86 12.79 -9.22
CA THR A 89 -15.30 12.79 -9.56
C THR A 89 -16.20 13.36 -8.47
N VAL A 90 -15.79 13.34 -7.20
CA VAL A 90 -16.60 13.91 -6.09
C VAL A 90 -16.67 15.44 -6.20
N LYS A 91 -15.61 16.09 -6.68
CA LYS A 91 -15.55 17.56 -6.82
C LYS A 91 -16.42 18.12 -7.94
N THR A 92 -16.82 17.31 -8.92
CA THR A 92 -17.56 17.77 -10.12
C THR A 92 -19.08 17.68 -9.99
N ALA A 93 -19.62 17.39 -8.80
CA ALA A 93 -21.06 17.17 -8.57
C ALA A 93 -21.82 18.43 -8.08
N PHE A 94 -21.33 19.64 -8.37
CA PHE A 94 -21.97 20.91 -8.00
C PHE A 94 -22.37 21.72 -9.23
#